data_AF-A0A8T2T2V2-F1
#
_entry.id   AF-A0A8T2T2V2-F1
#
_cell.length_a   1.000
_cell.length_b   1.000
_cell.length_c   1.000
_cell.angle_alpha   90.00
_cell.angle_beta   90.00
_cell.angle_gamma   90.00
#
_symmetry.space_group_name_H-M   'P 1'
#
loop_
_entity.id
_entity.type
_entity.pdbx_description
1 polymer ?
#
loop_
_entity_poly.entity_id
_entity_poly.type
_entity_poly.pdbx_seq_one_letter_code
_entity_poly.pdbx_strand_id
1 'polypeptide(L)'
;MSGTTAATAAVAAKKGVGLLFTATKSGLSALSSSVNKARKTYASKHESSVLAELKNKGLRPADYIAEALQKVYFLYMAGYKNEVVACALNAGKRLIEMEKSSIPLETVTAFGHSVCDECLKYGDFEKGKFQQTMQDFLNKARTGKEHFDRDSLVHDVYYAVLVTAELIGTEWQVLEDAFREGASRVIGNAIHASTGTSDARKKAAKALYIFATQIRIAAQEAEMKRQKALKEAEALLRKEQERQQASQTPLPSTPSGSQ
;
A
#
# COMPACT_ATOMS: atom_id res chain seq x y z
N MET A 1 24.47 24.71 -21.80
CA MET A 1 23.73 25.02 -20.54
C MET A 1 22.41 24.27 -20.57
N SER A 2 22.31 23.08 -19.97
CA SER A 2 21.11 22.22 -20.02
C SER A 2 20.81 21.55 -18.67
N GLY A 3 20.67 22.37 -17.61
CA GLY A 3 20.53 21.88 -16.23
C GLY A 3 19.19 22.17 -15.55
N THR A 4 18.31 22.97 -16.14
CA THR A 4 17.24 23.64 -15.36
C THR A 4 15.84 23.01 -15.51
N THR A 5 15.61 22.13 -16.48
CA THR A 5 14.26 21.57 -16.75
C THR A 5 13.94 20.29 -15.97
N ALA A 6 14.94 19.50 -15.56
CA ALA A 6 14.71 18.25 -14.82
C ALA A 6 14.29 18.49 -13.36
N ALA A 7 14.78 19.57 -12.73
CA ALA A 7 14.46 19.89 -11.34
C ALA A 7 13.01 20.36 -11.15
N THR A 8 12.46 21.09 -12.14
CA THR A 8 11.08 21.62 -12.10
C THR A 8 10.03 20.52 -12.30
N ALA A 9 10.33 19.51 -13.13
CA ALA A 9 9.46 18.35 -13.32
C ALA A 9 9.39 17.47 -12.07
N ALA A 10 10.51 17.28 -11.35
CA ALA A 10 10.53 16.52 -10.10
C ALA A 10 9.76 17.23 -8.97
N VAL A 11 9.83 18.56 -8.88
CA VAL A 11 9.07 19.35 -7.91
C VAL A 11 7.59 19.42 -8.27
N ALA A 12 7.24 19.51 -9.55
CA ALA A 12 5.85 19.47 -10.02
C ALA A 12 5.21 18.08 -9.81
N ALA A 13 5.96 16.99 -9.99
CA ALA A 13 5.50 15.63 -9.67
C ALA A 13 5.30 15.44 -8.16
N LYS A 14 6.21 15.94 -7.31
CA LYS A 14 6.04 15.92 -5.84
C LYS A 14 4.83 16.72 -5.37
N LYS A 15 4.60 17.90 -5.96
CA LYS A 15 3.41 18.73 -5.66
C LYS A 15 2.12 18.14 -6.22
N GLY A 16 2.17 17.50 -7.39
CA GLY A 16 1.03 16.80 -8.00
C GLY A 16 0.56 15.60 -7.19
N VAL A 17 1.51 14.81 -6.65
CA VAL A 17 1.22 13.73 -5.70
C VAL A 17 0.64 14.30 -4.39
N GLY A 18 1.22 15.36 -3.82
CA GLY A 18 0.70 16.00 -2.61
C GLY A 18 -0.72 16.57 -2.73
N LEU A 19 -1.06 17.14 -3.90
CA LEU A 19 -2.41 17.64 -4.18
C LEU A 19 -3.43 16.52 -4.40
N LEU A 20 -3.04 15.42 -5.06
CA LEU A 20 -3.88 14.22 -5.19
C LEU A 20 -4.18 13.56 -3.84
N PHE A 21 -3.21 13.56 -2.91
CA PHE A 21 -3.38 13.08 -1.53
C PHE A 21 -4.30 13.97 -0.67
N THR A 22 -4.39 15.27 -1.00
CA THR A 22 -5.21 16.22 -0.22
C THR A 22 -6.67 16.18 -0.67
N ALA A 23 -6.92 16.03 -1.98
CA ALA A 23 -8.28 15.88 -2.51
C ALA A 23 -8.93 14.52 -2.16
N THR A 24 -8.12 13.47 -1.92
CA THR A 24 -8.60 12.17 -1.44
C THR A 24 -8.94 12.17 0.06
N LYS A 25 -8.33 13.02 0.90
CA LYS A 25 -8.62 13.08 2.35
C LYS A 25 -10.08 13.44 2.68
N SER A 26 -10.70 14.34 1.93
CA SER A 26 -12.06 14.80 2.21
C SER A 26 -13.16 13.87 1.66
N GLY A 27 -12.90 13.19 0.54
CA GLY A 27 -13.85 12.23 -0.04
C GLY A 27 -13.83 10.84 0.60
N LEU A 28 -12.67 10.40 1.12
CA LEU A 28 -12.49 9.07 1.73
C LEU A 28 -13.05 8.93 3.14
N SER A 29 -13.04 9.99 3.94
CA SER A 29 -13.53 9.93 5.33
C SER A 29 -15.02 9.54 5.38
N ALA A 30 -15.83 10.05 4.45
CA ALA A 30 -17.24 9.72 4.29
C ALA A 30 -17.52 8.34 3.65
N LEU A 31 -16.60 7.84 2.82
CA LEU A 31 -16.71 6.50 2.20
C LEU A 31 -16.20 5.38 3.14
N SER A 32 -15.18 5.65 3.97
CA SER A 32 -14.62 4.66 4.89
C SER A 32 -15.60 4.26 6.01
N SER A 33 -16.43 5.20 6.48
CA SER A 33 -17.46 4.95 7.49
C SER A 33 -18.62 4.08 6.95
N SER A 34 -18.94 4.21 5.66
CA SER A 34 -20.03 3.47 5.00
C SER A 34 -19.59 2.08 4.51
N VAL A 35 -18.34 1.91 4.06
CA VAL A 35 -17.79 0.62 3.58
C VAL A 35 -17.46 -0.34 4.73
N ASN A 36 -17.10 0.17 5.91
CA ASN A 36 -16.78 -0.65 7.08
C ASN A 36 -17.97 -1.44 7.66
N LYS A 37 -19.21 -1.05 7.36
CA LYS A 37 -20.41 -1.65 7.97
C LYS A 37 -20.91 -2.93 7.26
N ALA A 38 -20.46 -3.20 6.03
CA ALA A 38 -20.94 -4.32 5.20
C ALA A 38 -20.00 -5.55 5.13
N ARG A 39 -18.76 -5.47 5.65
CA ARG A 39 -17.71 -6.51 5.47
C ARG A 39 -17.69 -7.65 6.51
N LYS A 40 -18.49 -7.61 7.58
CA LYS A 40 -18.35 -8.51 8.75
C LYS A 40 -19.37 -9.65 8.77
N THR A 41 -18.98 -10.89 8.44
CA THR A 41 -19.61 -12.05 9.14
C THR A 41 -18.78 -13.33 9.27
N TYR A 42 -17.90 -13.73 8.34
CA TYR A 42 -17.15 -15.01 8.48
C TYR A 42 -15.61 -14.89 8.57
N ALA A 43 -14.96 -14.01 7.80
CA ALA A 43 -13.52 -13.71 7.94
C ALA A 43 -13.17 -13.02 9.29
N SER A 44 -14.18 -12.50 9.98
CA SER A 44 -14.02 -11.64 11.15
C SER A 44 -13.58 -12.34 12.45
N LYS A 45 -13.87 -13.63 12.66
CA LYS A 45 -13.56 -14.29 13.95
C LYS A 45 -12.09 -14.62 14.11
N HIS A 46 -11.48 -15.25 13.09
CA HIS A 46 -10.04 -15.54 13.11
C HIS A 46 -9.23 -14.25 13.15
N GLU A 47 -9.57 -13.28 12.31
CA GLU A 47 -8.89 -11.98 12.27
C GLU A 47 -9.01 -11.24 13.61
N SER A 48 -10.20 -11.22 14.22
CA SER A 48 -10.40 -10.62 15.55
C SER A 48 -9.60 -11.33 16.64
N SER A 49 -9.47 -12.66 16.57
CA SER A 49 -8.66 -13.44 17.53
C SER A 49 -7.19 -13.07 17.42
N VAL A 50 -6.63 -13.06 16.22
CA VAL A 50 -5.22 -12.70 15.97
C VAL A 50 -4.97 -11.25 16.38
N LEU A 51 -5.89 -10.33 16.05
CA LEU A 51 -5.76 -8.93 16.46
C LEU A 51 -5.83 -8.76 17.98
N ALA A 52 -6.71 -9.49 18.67
CA ALA A 52 -6.76 -9.47 20.13
C ALA A 52 -5.46 -9.98 20.75
N GLU A 53 -4.92 -11.10 20.25
CA GLU A 53 -3.62 -11.63 20.68
C GLU A 53 -2.49 -10.63 20.46
N LEU A 54 -2.44 -9.99 19.29
CA LEU A 54 -1.44 -8.97 19.01
C LEU A 54 -1.57 -7.78 19.94
N LYS A 55 -2.77 -7.21 20.10
CA LYS A 55 -3.02 -6.09 21.02
C LYS A 55 -2.65 -6.42 22.47
N ASN A 56 -2.87 -7.67 22.89
CA ASN A 56 -2.51 -8.14 24.23
C ASN A 56 -0.99 -8.17 24.47
N LYS A 57 -0.15 -8.18 23.42
CA LYS A 57 1.31 -8.04 23.57
C LYS A 57 1.71 -6.64 24.06
N GLY A 58 0.84 -5.63 23.90
CA GLY A 58 1.11 -4.27 24.37
C GLY A 58 2.28 -3.56 23.69
N LEU A 59 2.68 -4.02 22.49
CA LEU A 59 3.77 -3.40 21.73
C LEU A 59 3.32 -2.08 21.12
N ARG A 60 4.28 -1.17 20.85
CA ARG A 60 3.98 0.07 20.12
C ARG A 60 3.70 -0.27 18.65
N PRO A 61 2.92 0.56 17.93
CA PRO A 61 2.63 0.32 16.51
C PRO A 61 3.87 0.06 15.64
N ALA A 62 4.93 0.87 15.83
CA ALA A 62 6.20 0.69 15.12
C ALA A 62 6.92 -0.64 15.42
N ASP A 63 6.68 -1.25 16.60
CA ASP A 63 7.28 -2.51 17.01
C ASP A 63 6.70 -3.70 16.21
N TYR A 64 5.38 -3.74 15.97
CA TYR A 64 4.79 -4.77 15.12
C TYR A 64 5.34 -4.74 13.69
N ILE A 65 5.53 -3.53 13.16
CA ILE A 65 6.12 -3.32 11.83
C ILE A 65 7.58 -3.76 11.82
N ALA A 66 8.36 -3.38 12.84
CA ALA A 66 9.75 -3.76 12.95
C ALA A 66 9.92 -5.29 13.03
N GLU A 67 9.12 -5.99 13.84
CA GLU A 67 9.17 -7.46 13.94
C GLU A 67 8.90 -8.15 12.59
N ALA A 68 7.87 -7.70 11.86
CA ALA A 68 7.54 -8.27 10.56
C ALA A 68 8.63 -7.97 9.51
N LEU A 69 9.11 -6.73 9.44
CA LEU A 69 10.16 -6.33 8.49
C LEU A 69 11.53 -6.95 8.82
N GLN A 70 11.80 -7.26 10.09
CA GLN A 70 13.03 -7.94 10.49
C GLN A 70 13.16 -9.33 9.86
N LYS A 71 12.05 -10.07 9.76
CA LYS A 71 12.01 -11.38 9.09
C LYS A 71 12.33 -11.25 7.59
N VAL A 72 11.86 -10.19 6.93
CA VAL A 72 12.22 -9.86 5.54
C VAL A 72 13.73 -9.66 5.40
N TYR A 73 14.34 -8.90 6.33
CA TYR A 73 15.78 -8.68 6.33
C TYR A 73 16.56 -10.00 6.53
N PHE A 74 16.14 -10.86 7.45
CA PHE A 74 16.80 -12.14 7.69
C PHE A 74 16.74 -13.07 6.48
N LEU A 75 15.59 -13.17 5.80
CA LEU A 75 15.48 -13.92 4.54
C LEU A 75 16.47 -13.41 3.49
N TYR A 76 16.60 -12.09 3.37
CA TYR A 76 17.55 -11.47 2.45
C TYR A 76 19.00 -11.83 2.78
N MET A 77 19.36 -11.76 4.07
CA MET A 77 20.72 -12.05 4.54
C MET A 77 21.08 -13.54 4.41
N ALA A 78 20.09 -14.43 4.56
CA ALA A 78 20.25 -15.86 4.33
C ALA A 78 20.37 -16.22 2.83
N GLY A 79 20.31 -15.24 1.92
CA GLY A 79 20.51 -15.43 0.49
C GLY A 79 19.23 -15.71 -0.30
N TYR A 80 18.07 -15.79 0.36
CA TYR A 80 16.76 -16.08 -0.24
C TYR A 80 16.12 -14.85 -0.88
N LYS A 81 16.83 -14.18 -1.78
CA LYS A 81 16.37 -12.93 -2.44
C LYS A 81 15.11 -13.14 -3.28
N ASN A 82 14.96 -14.31 -3.91
CA ASN A 82 13.75 -14.66 -4.67
C ASN A 82 12.54 -14.79 -3.74
N GLU A 83 12.71 -15.36 -2.54
CA GLU A 83 11.63 -15.51 -1.56
C GLU A 83 11.19 -14.16 -0.99
N VAL A 84 12.12 -13.21 -0.80
CA VAL A 84 11.76 -11.84 -0.43
C VAL A 84 10.79 -11.25 -1.45
N VAL A 85 11.06 -11.43 -2.75
CA VAL A 85 10.19 -10.93 -3.83
C VAL A 85 8.87 -11.71 -3.90
N ALA A 86 8.91 -13.04 -3.78
CA ALA A 86 7.71 -13.88 -3.76
C ALA A 86 6.78 -13.53 -2.59
N CYS A 87 7.36 -13.35 -1.41
CA CYS A 87 6.66 -12.90 -0.21
C CYS A 87 6.07 -11.51 -0.41
N ALA A 88 6.83 -10.58 -1.01
CA ALA A 88 6.35 -9.23 -1.26
C ALA A 88 5.15 -9.20 -2.22
N LEU A 89 5.17 -10.03 -3.26
CA LEU A 89 4.03 -10.19 -4.19
C LEU A 89 2.80 -10.75 -3.48
N ASN A 90 2.97 -11.80 -2.68
CA ASN A 90 1.85 -12.43 -1.96
C ASN A 90 1.29 -11.53 -0.86
N ALA A 91 2.16 -10.82 -0.13
CA ALA A 91 1.77 -9.82 0.84
C ALA A 91 1.03 -8.68 0.16
N GLY A 92 1.56 -8.13 -0.93
CA GLY A 92 0.90 -7.11 -1.73
C GLY A 92 -0.51 -7.51 -2.16
N LYS A 93 -0.66 -8.72 -2.74
CA LYS A 93 -1.98 -9.27 -3.10
C LYS A 93 -2.92 -9.36 -1.91
N ARG A 94 -2.48 -9.94 -0.81
CA ARG A 94 -3.31 -10.11 0.40
C ARG A 94 -3.74 -8.77 1.00
N LEU A 95 -2.85 -7.78 1.02
CA LEU A 95 -3.12 -6.45 1.56
C LEU A 95 -4.17 -5.69 0.74
N ILE A 96 -4.20 -5.85 -0.58
CA ILE A 96 -5.11 -5.11 -1.49
C ILE A 96 -6.39 -5.88 -1.85
N GLU A 97 -6.50 -7.17 -1.50
CA GLU A 97 -7.61 -8.02 -1.91
C GLU A 97 -8.92 -7.54 -1.25
N MET A 98 -9.71 -6.75 -1.98
CA MET A 98 -10.89 -6.04 -1.45
C MET A 98 -11.89 -6.92 -0.71
N GLU A 99 -12.01 -8.20 -1.10
CA GLU A 99 -12.96 -9.15 -0.53
C GLU A 99 -12.44 -9.83 0.75
N LYS A 100 -11.12 -9.82 0.98
CA LYS A 100 -10.47 -10.57 2.07
C LYS A 100 -9.63 -9.70 3.01
N SER A 101 -9.27 -8.50 2.58
CA SER A 101 -8.49 -7.54 3.36
C SER A 101 -9.38 -6.58 4.11
N SER A 102 -9.15 -6.48 5.41
CA SER A 102 -9.74 -5.45 6.28
C SER A 102 -8.92 -4.16 6.29
N ILE A 103 -7.77 -4.13 5.61
CA ILE A 103 -6.89 -2.97 5.58
C ILE A 103 -7.36 -2.00 4.47
N PRO A 104 -7.57 -0.71 4.79
CA PRO A 104 -7.84 0.30 3.77
C PRO A 104 -6.72 0.39 2.74
N LEU A 105 -7.06 0.56 1.46
CA LEU A 105 -6.07 0.64 0.38
C LEU A 105 -5.09 1.81 0.58
N GLU A 106 -5.55 2.87 1.23
CA GLU A 106 -4.75 4.03 1.57
C GLU A 106 -3.71 3.73 2.64
N THR A 107 -4.04 2.88 3.62
CA THR A 107 -3.08 2.36 4.60
C THR A 107 -1.99 1.55 3.92
N VAL A 108 -2.35 0.68 2.96
CA VAL A 108 -1.38 -0.11 2.18
C VAL A 108 -0.47 0.81 1.35
N THR A 109 -1.06 1.85 0.75
CA THR A 109 -0.33 2.86 -0.02
C THR A 109 0.64 3.65 0.86
N ALA A 110 0.19 4.08 2.05
CA ALA A 110 1.00 4.78 3.04
C ALA A 110 2.17 3.91 3.51
N PHE A 111 1.93 2.63 3.79
CA PHE A 111 2.97 1.67 4.16
C PHE A 111 4.03 1.54 3.05
N GLY A 112 3.60 1.26 1.82
CA GLY A 112 4.51 1.06 0.68
C GLY A 112 5.37 2.30 0.39
N HIS A 113 4.80 3.51 0.46
CA HIS A 113 5.58 4.74 0.29
C HIS A 113 6.50 5.03 1.47
N SER A 114 5.98 4.98 2.70
CA SER A 114 6.73 5.33 3.90
C SER A 114 7.98 4.47 4.08
N VAL A 115 7.86 3.16 3.88
CA VAL A 115 9.00 2.24 3.98
C VAL A 115 9.99 2.47 2.83
N CYS A 116 9.51 2.68 1.60
CA CYS A 116 10.40 2.99 0.46
C CYS A 116 11.21 4.26 0.71
N ASP A 117 10.55 5.36 1.08
CA ASP A 117 11.15 6.67 1.33
C ASP A 117 12.19 6.60 2.45
N GLU A 118 11.89 5.83 3.51
CA GLU A 118 12.83 5.61 4.60
C GLU A 118 14.09 4.87 4.14
N CYS A 119 13.92 3.83 3.31
CA CYS A 119 15.05 3.04 2.80
C CYS A 119 15.97 3.85 1.89
N LEU A 120 15.42 4.78 1.09
CA LEU A 120 16.20 5.61 0.15
C LEU A 120 17.19 6.55 0.86
N LYS A 121 17.02 6.83 2.15
CA LYS A 121 18.02 7.55 2.97
C LYS A 121 19.37 6.82 3.07
N TYR A 122 19.38 5.50 2.85
CA TYR A 122 20.54 4.63 3.02
C TYR A 122 21.15 4.15 1.69
N GLY A 123 20.56 4.53 0.56
CA GLY A 123 21.10 4.20 -0.76
C GLY A 123 20.14 4.48 -1.90
N ASP A 124 20.70 4.74 -3.08
CA ASP A 124 19.94 4.83 -4.32
C ASP A 124 19.69 3.42 -4.88
N PHE A 125 18.44 2.98 -4.71
CA PHE A 125 17.95 1.68 -5.18
C PHE A 125 17.04 1.82 -6.42
N GLU A 126 16.88 3.02 -6.97
CA GLU A 126 16.01 3.28 -8.12
C GLU A 126 16.72 3.06 -9.46
N LYS A 127 18.05 3.02 -9.48
CA LYS A 127 18.85 2.85 -10.71
C LYS A 127 18.46 1.59 -11.48
N GLY A 128 18.41 1.69 -12.81
CA GLY A 128 17.90 0.63 -13.72
C GLY A 128 18.47 -0.78 -13.54
N LYS A 129 19.74 -0.93 -13.08
CA LYS A 129 20.30 -2.25 -12.74
C LYS A 129 19.52 -2.98 -11.64
N PHE A 130 18.95 -2.24 -10.69
CA PHE A 130 18.12 -2.78 -9.63
C PHE A 130 16.75 -3.26 -10.14
N GLN A 131 16.08 -2.47 -11.00
CA GLN A 131 14.82 -2.88 -11.61
C GLN A 131 14.98 -4.13 -12.48
N GLN A 132 16.09 -4.24 -13.21
CA GLN A 132 16.41 -5.44 -13.98
C GLN A 132 16.62 -6.66 -13.07
N THR A 133 17.39 -6.49 -11.98
CA THR A 133 17.59 -7.55 -10.97
C THR A 133 16.26 -7.98 -10.33
N MET A 134 15.35 -7.03 -10.07
CA MET A 134 14.02 -7.31 -9.55
C MET A 134 13.21 -8.15 -10.54
N GLN A 135 13.23 -7.80 -11.82
CA GLN A 135 12.54 -8.59 -12.84
C GLN A 135 13.10 -10.01 -12.98
N ASP A 136 14.41 -10.18 -12.85
CA ASP A 136 15.02 -11.50 -12.82
C ASP A 136 14.55 -12.33 -11.61
N PHE A 137 14.39 -11.69 -10.45
CA PHE A 137 13.82 -12.33 -9.26
C PHE A 137 12.35 -12.68 -9.45
N LEU A 138 11.54 -11.80 -10.07
CA LEU A 138 10.13 -12.07 -10.34
C LEU A 138 9.95 -13.29 -11.25
N ASN A 139 10.78 -13.41 -12.28
CA ASN A 139 10.77 -14.55 -13.19
C ASN A 139 11.15 -15.86 -12.48
N LYS A 140 12.10 -15.82 -11.54
CA LYS A 140 12.55 -16.99 -10.75
C LYS A 140 11.64 -17.31 -9.56
N ALA A 141 10.94 -16.34 -9.00
CA ALA A 141 10.00 -16.54 -7.90
C ALA A 141 8.76 -17.34 -8.32
N ARG A 142 8.39 -17.28 -9.61
CA ARG A 142 7.26 -18.06 -10.17
C ARG A 142 7.47 -19.58 -10.16
N THR A 143 8.67 -20.08 -9.89
CA THR A 143 8.98 -21.52 -9.94
C THR A 143 8.93 -22.25 -8.59
N GLY A 144 8.69 -21.55 -7.46
CA GLY A 144 8.61 -22.16 -6.12
C GLY A 144 7.18 -22.49 -5.69
N LYS A 145 6.83 -23.78 -5.70
CA LYS A 145 5.53 -24.31 -5.22
C LYS A 145 5.54 -24.25 -3.68
N GLU A 146 4.52 -23.60 -3.11
CA GLU A 146 4.17 -23.51 -1.67
C GLU A 146 5.32 -23.53 -0.65
N HIS A 147 5.62 -22.36 -0.06
CA HIS A 147 6.58 -22.22 1.02
C HIS A 147 5.86 -21.76 2.30
N PHE A 148 5.79 -22.65 3.29
CA PHE A 148 5.16 -22.37 4.60
C PHE A 148 5.71 -21.08 5.25
N ASP A 149 7.03 -20.87 5.19
CA ASP A 149 7.68 -19.68 5.74
C ASP A 149 7.25 -18.38 5.04
N ARG A 150 6.98 -18.46 3.73
CA ARG A 150 6.48 -17.34 2.94
C ARG A 150 5.07 -16.96 3.39
N ASP A 151 4.19 -17.93 3.57
CA ASP A 151 2.80 -17.67 3.95
C ASP A 151 2.70 -17.15 5.39
N SER A 152 3.58 -17.65 6.28
CA SER A 152 3.76 -17.13 7.63
C SER A 152 4.20 -15.66 7.63
N LEU A 153 5.22 -15.31 6.83
CA LEU A 153 5.66 -13.91 6.73
C LEU A 153 4.62 -12.99 6.08
N VAL A 154 3.89 -13.47 5.07
CA VAL A 154 2.76 -12.75 4.45
C VAL A 154 1.68 -12.47 5.50
N HIS A 155 1.40 -13.43 6.37
CA HIS A 155 0.46 -13.30 7.48
C HIS A 155 0.97 -12.28 8.51
N ASP A 156 2.21 -12.38 8.96
CA ASP A 156 2.83 -11.43 9.89
C ASP A 156 2.74 -9.98 9.38
N VAL A 157 3.09 -9.76 8.11
CA VAL A 157 3.06 -8.43 7.49
C VAL A 157 1.62 -7.90 7.40
N TYR A 158 0.67 -8.75 7.00
CA TYR A 158 -0.74 -8.38 6.95
C TYR A 158 -1.23 -7.90 8.32
N TYR A 159 -1.02 -8.70 9.36
CA TYR A 159 -1.52 -8.35 10.69
C TYR A 159 -0.73 -7.23 11.36
N ALA A 160 0.57 -7.08 11.08
CA ALA A 160 1.35 -5.94 11.55
C ALA A 160 0.81 -4.62 10.98
N VAL A 161 0.49 -4.57 9.68
CA VAL A 161 -0.11 -3.39 9.07
C VAL A 161 -1.53 -3.14 9.61
N LEU A 162 -2.34 -4.19 9.74
CA LEU A 162 -3.71 -4.08 10.24
C LEU A 162 -3.75 -3.59 11.70
N VAL A 163 -2.98 -4.21 12.60
CA VAL A 163 -2.97 -3.82 14.02
C VAL A 163 -2.42 -2.41 14.21
N THR A 164 -1.40 -2.01 13.42
CA THR A 164 -0.85 -0.65 13.45
C THR A 164 -1.92 0.36 13.03
N ALA A 165 -2.66 0.08 11.96
CA ALA A 165 -3.76 0.93 11.51
C ALA A 165 -4.91 1.01 12.53
N GLU A 166 -5.26 -0.11 13.19
CA GLU A 166 -6.31 -0.11 14.21
C GLU A 166 -5.91 0.63 15.49
N LEU A 167 -4.64 0.54 15.90
CA LEU A 167 -4.14 1.20 17.12
C LEU A 167 -4.01 2.72 16.93
N ILE A 168 -3.67 3.18 15.72
CA ILE A 168 -3.50 4.61 15.43
C ILE A 168 -4.80 5.26 14.96
N GLY A 169 -5.66 4.51 14.25
CA GLY A 169 -6.93 5.02 13.75
C GLY A 169 -6.74 6.00 12.58
N THR A 170 -7.28 7.21 12.71
CA THR A 170 -7.38 8.18 11.61
C THR A 170 -6.20 9.17 11.52
N GLU A 171 -5.22 9.07 12.40
CA GLU A 171 -4.06 9.95 12.43
C GLU A 171 -3.01 9.52 11.39
N TRP A 172 -3.24 9.91 10.13
CA TRP A 172 -2.41 9.51 8.99
C TRP A 172 -0.92 9.82 9.15
N GLN A 173 -0.57 10.97 9.72
CA GLN A 173 0.82 11.34 9.91
C GLN A 173 1.52 10.38 10.89
N VAL A 174 0.85 10.07 12.01
CA VAL A 174 1.37 9.15 13.03
C VAL A 174 1.48 7.72 12.47
N LEU A 175 0.54 7.32 11.62
CA LEU A 175 0.58 6.04 10.92
C LEU A 175 1.79 5.90 10.00
N GLU A 176 2.05 6.90 9.15
CA GLU A 176 3.22 6.92 8.30
C GLU A 176 4.53 6.95 9.10
N ASP A 177 4.55 7.71 10.20
CA ASP A 177 5.73 7.80 11.07
C ASP A 177 5.99 6.48 11.80
N ALA A 178 4.95 5.73 12.19
CA ALA A 178 5.11 4.37 12.72
C ALA A 178 5.69 3.40 11.68
N PHE A 179 5.27 3.50 10.41
CA PHE A 179 5.85 2.69 9.33
C PHE A 179 7.31 3.05 9.06
N ARG A 180 7.65 4.35 9.01
CA ARG A 180 9.03 4.83 8.89
C ARG A 180 9.88 4.33 10.04
N GLU A 181 9.41 4.53 11.27
CA GLU A 181 10.13 4.12 12.48
C GLU A 181 10.37 2.60 12.52
N GLY A 182 9.37 1.79 12.16
CA GLY A 182 9.53 0.34 12.05
C GLY A 182 10.64 -0.07 11.09
N ALA A 183 10.71 0.57 9.91
CA ALA A 183 11.80 0.35 8.95
C ALA A 183 13.15 0.85 9.47
N SER A 184 13.20 2.06 10.04
CA SER A 184 14.43 2.64 10.60
C SER A 184 15.03 1.78 11.71
N ARG A 185 14.19 1.14 12.54
CA ARG A 185 14.63 0.22 13.60
C ARG A 185 15.30 -1.02 13.03
N VAL A 186 14.71 -1.66 12.03
CA VAL A 186 15.33 -2.83 11.37
C VAL A 186 16.65 -2.44 10.73
N ILE A 187 16.70 -1.31 10.02
CA ILE A 187 17.93 -0.81 9.39
C ILE A 187 18.98 -0.45 10.45
N GLY A 188 18.58 0.25 11.50
CA GLY A 188 19.46 0.64 12.61
C GLY A 188 20.08 -0.56 13.32
N ASN A 189 19.26 -1.58 13.59
CA ASN A 189 19.65 -2.79 14.29
C ASN A 189 20.44 -3.78 13.43
N ALA A 190 20.46 -3.60 12.11
CA ALA A 190 21.23 -4.45 11.18
C ALA A 190 22.73 -4.49 11.51
N ILE A 191 23.26 -3.46 12.19
CA ILE A 191 24.66 -3.41 12.63
C ILE A 191 24.98 -4.53 13.61
N HIS A 192 24.03 -4.94 14.46
CA HIS A 192 24.25 -6.01 15.44
C HIS A 192 24.31 -7.40 14.81
N ALA A 193 23.91 -7.54 13.54
CA ALA A 193 23.87 -8.80 12.81
C ALA A 193 25.08 -8.99 11.86
N SER A 194 26.00 -8.02 11.73
CA SER A 194 27.18 -8.18 10.86
C SER A 194 28.39 -7.36 11.29
N THR A 195 29.59 -7.82 10.91
CA THR A 195 30.88 -7.24 11.30
C THR A 195 31.22 -5.91 10.60
N GLY A 196 30.40 -5.44 9.63
CA GLY A 196 30.60 -4.20 8.88
C GLY A 196 29.39 -3.27 8.91
N THR A 197 29.48 -2.17 9.67
CA THR A 197 28.33 -1.34 10.08
C THR A 197 27.57 -0.66 8.92
N SER A 198 28.28 -0.05 7.96
CA SER A 198 27.68 0.68 6.82
C SER A 198 27.09 -0.26 5.77
N ASP A 199 27.76 -1.39 5.52
CA ASP A 199 27.29 -2.41 4.57
C ASP A 199 26.03 -3.13 5.10
N ALA A 200 25.94 -3.35 6.42
CA ALA A 200 24.78 -3.95 7.07
C ALA A 200 23.50 -3.13 6.85
N ARG A 201 23.56 -1.82 7.16
CA ARG A 201 22.43 -0.90 7.04
C ARG A 201 21.96 -0.81 5.59
N LYS A 202 22.90 -0.72 4.65
CA LYS A 202 22.59 -0.67 3.22
C LYS A 202 21.93 -1.96 2.72
N LYS A 203 22.37 -3.13 3.19
CA LYS A 203 21.75 -4.42 2.88
C LYS A 203 20.33 -4.53 3.45
N ALA A 204 20.12 -4.11 4.70
CA ALA A 204 18.79 -4.06 5.30
C ALA A 204 17.85 -3.13 4.54
N ALA A 205 18.28 -1.89 4.30
CA ALA A 205 17.50 -0.92 3.53
C ALA A 205 17.17 -1.45 2.12
N LYS A 206 18.12 -2.12 1.46
CA LYS A 206 17.88 -2.74 0.15
C LYS A 206 16.84 -3.86 0.23
N ALA A 207 16.89 -4.72 1.23
CA ALA A 207 15.92 -5.81 1.42
C ALA A 207 14.50 -5.26 1.62
N LEU A 208 14.36 -4.28 2.51
CA LEU A 208 13.08 -3.64 2.80
C LEU A 208 12.56 -2.86 1.59
N TYR A 209 13.44 -2.16 0.87
CA TYR A 209 13.08 -1.44 -0.36
C TYR A 209 12.56 -2.40 -1.45
N ILE A 210 13.21 -3.55 -1.65
CA ILE A 210 12.74 -4.59 -2.58
C ILE A 210 11.31 -5.00 -2.23
N PHE A 211 11.08 -5.30 -0.95
CA PHE A 211 9.80 -5.78 -0.45
C PHE A 211 8.70 -4.72 -0.56
N ALA A 212 8.95 -3.52 -0.02
CA ALA A 212 7.98 -2.42 -0.02
C ALA A 212 7.67 -1.91 -1.44
N THR A 213 8.61 -1.99 -2.38
CA THR A 213 8.37 -1.60 -3.78
C THR A 213 7.28 -2.45 -4.42
N GLN A 214 7.26 -3.76 -4.18
CA GLN A 214 6.22 -4.63 -4.75
C GLN A 214 4.85 -4.34 -4.14
N ILE A 215 4.78 -4.07 -2.83
CA ILE A 215 3.54 -3.69 -2.17
C ILE A 215 3.05 -2.32 -2.69
N ARG A 216 3.96 -1.35 -2.87
CA ARG A 216 3.66 -0.04 -3.46
C ARG A 216 3.09 -0.18 -4.88
N ILE A 217 3.71 -0.99 -5.74
CA ILE A 217 3.22 -1.24 -7.11
C ILE A 217 1.82 -1.86 -7.06
N ALA A 218 1.62 -2.89 -6.23
CA ALA A 218 0.33 -3.55 -6.07
C ALA A 218 -0.77 -2.58 -5.60
N ALA A 219 -0.45 -1.71 -4.64
CA ALA A 219 -1.37 -0.67 -4.15
C ALA A 219 -1.69 0.38 -5.23
N GLN A 220 -0.69 0.84 -5.99
CA GLN A 220 -0.89 1.78 -7.10
C GLN A 220 -1.76 1.18 -8.21
N GLU A 221 -1.55 -0.08 -8.58
CA GLU A 221 -2.38 -0.79 -9.54
C GLU A 221 -3.84 -0.94 -9.07
N ALA A 222 -4.04 -1.29 -7.80
CA ALA A 222 -5.36 -1.37 -7.20
C ALA A 222 -6.07 -0.01 -7.18
N GLU A 223 -5.34 1.06 -6.86
CA GLU A 223 -5.88 2.42 -6.83
C GLU A 223 -6.28 2.91 -8.22
N MET A 224 -5.45 2.66 -9.23
CA MET A 224 -5.80 2.97 -10.63
C MET A 224 -7.06 2.22 -11.08
N LYS A 225 -7.21 0.95 -10.71
CA LYS A 225 -8.42 0.16 -11.01
C LYS A 225 -9.65 0.75 -10.29
N ARG A 226 -9.51 1.12 -9.02
CA ARG A 226 -10.58 1.76 -8.24
C ARG A 226 -11.03 3.08 -8.86
N GLN A 227 -10.09 3.95 -9.22
CA GLN A 227 -10.38 5.24 -9.85
C GLN A 227 -11.05 5.08 -11.21
N LYS A 228 -10.63 4.09 -12.01
CA LYS A 228 -11.27 3.78 -13.28
C LYS A 228 -12.73 3.34 -13.07
N ALA A 229 -12.98 2.43 -12.13
CA ALA A 229 -14.32 1.96 -11.80
C ALA A 229 -15.23 3.11 -11.30
N LEU A 230 -14.69 4.02 -10.48
CA LEU A 230 -15.44 5.20 -10.02
C LEU A 230 -15.85 6.12 -11.17
N LYS A 231 -14.93 6.42 -12.09
CA LYS A 231 -15.23 7.23 -13.28
C LYS A 231 -16.29 6.59 -14.17
N GLU A 232 -16.22 5.28 -14.36
CA GLU A 232 -17.22 4.54 -15.14
C GLU A 232 -18.60 4.56 -14.45
N ALA A 233 -18.65 4.41 -13.13
CA ALA A 233 -19.88 4.50 -12.36
C ALA A 233 -20.50 5.92 -12.38
N GLU A 234 -19.68 6.97 -12.24
CA GLU A 234 -20.11 8.36 -12.36
C GLU A 234 -20.66 8.66 -13.75
N ALA A 235 -20.01 8.16 -14.81
CA ALA A 235 -20.47 8.32 -16.18
C ALA A 235 -21.82 7.63 -16.42
N LEU A 236 -22.03 6.44 -15.86
CA LEU A 236 -23.31 5.73 -15.93
C LEU A 236 -24.42 6.48 -15.19
N LEU A 237 -24.15 6.96 -13.97
CA LEU A 237 -25.12 7.74 -13.19
C LEU A 237 -25.51 9.03 -13.89
N ARG A 238 -24.53 9.75 -14.46
CA ARG A 238 -24.80 10.96 -15.24
C ARG A 238 -25.66 10.68 -16.46
N LYS A 239 -25.38 9.60 -17.20
CA LYS A 239 -26.18 9.19 -18.36
C LYS A 239 -27.62 8.84 -17.96
N GLU A 240 -27.81 8.21 -16.80
CA GLU A 240 -29.14 7.88 -16.29
C GLU A 240 -29.90 9.13 -15.81
N GLN A 241 -29.22 10.09 -15.17
CA GLN A 241 -29.80 11.38 -14.81
C GLN A 241 -30.23 12.19 -16.04
N GLU A 242 -29.39 12.24 -17.08
CA GLU A 242 -29.71 12.89 -18.36
C GLU A 242 -30.92 12.22 -19.04
N ARG A 243 -31.03 10.89 -18.96
CA ARG A 243 -32.18 10.14 -19.48
C ARG A 243 -33.47 10.43 -18.72
N GLN A 244 -33.40 10.52 -17.39
CA GLN A 244 -34.56 10.84 -16.54
C GLN A 244 -35.03 12.28 -16.74
N GLN A 245 -34.11 13.24 -16.92
CA GLN A 245 -34.44 14.62 -17.25
C GLN A 245 -35.06 14.74 -18.65
N ALA A 246 -34.54 14.02 -19.65
CA ALA A 246 -35.13 13.99 -20.99
C ALA A 246 -36.56 13.46 -20.99
N SER A 247 -36.87 12.46 -20.16
CA SER A 247 -38.22 11.91 -20.00
C SER A 247 -39.20 12.78 -19.21
N GLN A 248 -38.73 13.83 -18.52
CA GLN A 248 -39.58 14.78 -17.78
C GLN A 248 -39.85 16.07 -18.55
N THR A 249 -39.30 16.26 -19.74
CA THR A 249 -39.61 17.41 -20.60
C THR A 249 -41.04 17.27 -21.13
N PRO A 250 -42.00 18.13 -20.75
CA PRO A 250 -43.36 18.08 -21.28
C PRO A 250 -43.31 18.35 -22.79
N LEU A 251 -44.05 17.57 -23.58
CA LEU A 251 -44.26 17.88 -25.00
C LEU A 251 -44.81 19.32 -25.12
N PRO A 252 -44.29 20.14 -26.05
CA PRO A 252 -44.80 21.47 -26.26
C PRO A 252 -46.29 21.38 -26.60
N SER A 253 -47.13 22.01 -25.77
CA SER A 253 -48.56 22.11 -26.02
C SER A 253 -48.76 22.77 -27.38
N THR A 254 -49.28 22.00 -28.34
CA THR A 254 -49.70 22.50 -29.65
C THR A 254 -50.65 23.68 -29.46
N PRO A 255 -50.41 24.84 -30.09
CA PRO A 255 -51.34 25.95 -30.01
C PRO A 255 -52.64 25.51 -30.70
N SER A 256 -53.70 25.35 -29.91
CA SER A 256 -55.05 25.18 -30.41
C SER A 256 -55.42 26.44 -31.19
N GLY A 257 -55.53 26.32 -32.51
CA GLY A 257 -56.09 27.38 -33.34
C GLY A 257 -57.50 27.71 -32.87
N SER A 258 -57.69 28.96 -32.44
CA SER A 258 -59.02 29.56 -32.29
C SER A 258 -59.28 30.45 -33.50
N GLN A 259 -60.40 30.13 -34.16
CA GLN A 259 -61.06 30.86 -35.24
C GLN A 259 -61.38 32.31 -34.87
#